data_AF-A0A949FP13-F1
#
_entry.id   AF-A0A949FP13-F1
#
_cell.length_a   1.000
_cell.length_b   1.000
_cell.length_c   1.000
_cell.angle_alpha   90.00
_cell.angle_beta   90.00
_cell.angle_gamma   90.00
#
_symmetry.space_group_name_H-M   'P 1'
#
loop_
_entity.id
_entity.type
_entity.pdbx_description
1 polymer ?
#
loop_
_entity_poly.entity_id
_entity_poly.type
_entity_poly.pdbx_seq_one_letter_code
_entity_poly.pdbx_strand_id
1 'polypeptide(L)'
;MSTISASDVAELRKQTGAGLMDCKKALQESNGDYEGALDYLRKKGQKIAEKRADKAASEGCVVTALNAAKSTGVVLALCCETDFVAKNEGFIELARQLVQLALDNEVENVEQLNALHFGGMTVAEKLV
;
A
#
# COMPACT_ATOMS: atom_id res chain seq x y z
N MET A 1 9.60 24.04 -21.94
CA MET A 1 8.94 22.73 -21.73
C MET A 1 10.05 21.71 -21.57
N SER A 2 10.25 21.19 -20.37
CA SER A 2 11.19 20.11 -20.12
C SER A 2 10.81 18.91 -20.99
N THR A 3 11.74 18.45 -21.81
CA THR A 3 11.56 17.29 -22.67
C THR A 3 11.62 16.05 -21.80
N ILE A 4 10.47 15.56 -21.35
CA ILE A 4 10.38 14.32 -20.57
C ILE A 4 10.83 13.17 -21.47
N SER A 5 11.92 12.50 -21.09
CA SER A 5 12.49 11.42 -21.88
C SER A 5 11.79 10.10 -21.58
N ALA A 6 11.90 9.13 -22.51
CA ALA A 6 11.37 7.79 -22.29
C ALA A 6 12.07 7.07 -21.12
N SER A 7 13.34 7.39 -20.85
CA SER A 7 14.08 6.87 -19.71
C SER A 7 13.50 7.36 -18.38
N ASP A 8 13.15 8.65 -18.28
CA ASP A 8 12.58 9.21 -17.04
C ASP A 8 11.24 8.53 -16.68
N VAL A 9 10.41 8.29 -17.70
CA VAL A 9 9.15 7.56 -17.52
C VAL A 9 9.40 6.11 -17.09
N ALA A 10 10.40 5.45 -17.68
CA ALA A 10 10.74 4.07 -17.36
C ALA A 10 11.31 3.92 -15.94
N GLU A 11 12.13 4.87 -15.50
CA GLU A 11 12.70 4.92 -14.16
C GLU A 11 11.61 5.13 -13.11
N LEU A 12 10.74 6.13 -13.31
CA LEU A 12 9.60 6.38 -12.41
C LEU A 12 8.68 5.17 -12.33
N ARG A 13 8.42 4.49 -13.46
CA ARG A 13 7.65 3.24 -13.47
C ARG A 13 8.35 2.13 -12.69
N LYS A 14 9.67 1.97 -12.83
CA LYS A 14 10.41 0.91 -12.14
C LYS A 14 10.36 1.11 -10.62
N GLN A 15 10.43 2.35 -10.16
CA GLN A 15 10.38 2.65 -8.73
C GLN A 15 8.97 2.54 -8.14
N THR A 16 7.95 3.00 -8.86
CA THR A 16 6.58 3.09 -8.32
C THR A 16 5.70 1.89 -8.65
N GLY A 17 6.03 1.14 -9.71
CA GLY A 17 5.16 0.11 -10.28
C GLY A 17 3.92 0.65 -11.00
N ALA A 18 3.75 1.99 -11.09
CA ALA A 18 2.57 2.59 -11.72
C ALA A 18 2.53 2.36 -13.25
N GLY A 19 1.35 2.51 -13.84
CA GLY A 19 1.17 2.37 -15.29
C GLY A 19 2.05 3.35 -16.08
N LEU A 20 2.54 2.92 -17.25
CA LEU A 20 3.46 3.72 -18.08
C LEU A 20 2.89 5.11 -18.42
N MET A 21 1.60 5.17 -18.78
CA MET A 21 0.92 6.42 -19.11
C MET A 21 0.67 7.28 -17.87
N ASP A 22 0.52 6.67 -16.70
CA ASP A 22 0.36 7.41 -15.46
C ASP A 22 1.68 8.05 -15.04
N CYS A 23 2.80 7.34 -15.19
CA CYS A 23 4.15 7.89 -14.97
C CYS A 23 4.45 9.05 -15.92
N LYS A 24 4.12 8.89 -17.21
CA LYS A 24 4.30 9.96 -18.20
C LYS A 24 3.46 11.19 -17.86
N LYS A 25 2.19 11.00 -17.49
CA LYS A 25 1.31 12.11 -17.07
C LYS A 25 1.81 12.78 -15.79
N ALA A 26 2.25 12.00 -14.80
CA ALA A 26 2.78 12.54 -13.55
C ALA A 26 3.99 13.45 -13.78
N LEU A 27 4.92 13.03 -14.65
CA LEU A 27 6.07 13.85 -15.04
C LEU A 27 5.63 15.09 -15.83
N GLN A 28 4.61 15.00 -16.68
CA GLN A 28 4.07 16.15 -17.44
C GLN A 28 3.45 17.20 -16.51
N GLU A 29 2.58 16.78 -15.59
CA GLU A 29 1.91 17.66 -14.63
C GLU A 29 2.90 18.27 -13.63
N SER A 30 4.01 17.58 -13.38
CA SER A 30 5.08 18.05 -12.48
C SER A 30 6.22 18.77 -13.22
N ASN A 31 6.06 19.05 -14.53
CA ASN A 31 7.09 19.68 -15.36
C ASN A 31 8.47 18.99 -15.31
N GLY A 32 8.49 17.67 -15.16
CA GLY A 32 9.71 16.86 -15.04
C GLY A 32 10.30 16.79 -13.63
N ASP A 33 9.66 17.41 -12.63
CA ASP A 33 10.03 17.22 -11.23
C ASP A 33 9.65 15.80 -10.77
N TYR A 34 10.66 15.08 -10.29
CA TYR A 34 10.53 13.69 -9.90
C TYR A 34 9.78 13.54 -8.57
N GLU A 35 10.06 14.39 -7.58
CA GLU A 35 9.36 14.35 -6.29
C GLU A 35 7.89 14.75 -6.46
N GLY A 36 7.63 15.81 -7.23
CA GLY A 36 6.28 16.19 -7.61
C GLY A 36 5.53 15.08 -8.34
N ALA A 37 6.20 14.33 -9.22
CA ALA A 37 5.58 13.22 -9.95
C ALA A 37 5.25 12.04 -9.03
N LEU A 38 6.11 11.73 -8.05
CA LEU A 38 5.82 10.72 -7.02
C LEU A 38 4.59 11.11 -6.20
N ASP A 39 4.53 12.38 -5.76
CA ASP A 39 3.39 12.89 -5.00
C ASP A 39 2.09 12.90 -5.82
N TYR A 40 2.17 13.23 -7.11
CA TYR A 40 1.05 13.15 -8.03
C TYR A 40 0.53 11.70 -8.15
N LEU A 41 1.43 10.74 -8.35
CA LEU A 41 1.07 9.32 -8.45
C LEU A 41 0.45 8.80 -7.16
N ARG A 42 1.00 9.18 -6.00
CA ARG A 42 0.44 8.82 -4.69
C ARG A 42 -0.98 9.33 -4.52
N LYS A 43 -1.21 10.63 -4.71
CA LYS A 43 -2.56 11.25 -4.61
C LYS A 43 -3.54 10.65 -5.60
N LYS A 44 -3.08 10.29 -6.80
CA LYS A 44 -3.91 9.62 -7.80
C LYS A 44 -4.26 8.19 -7.41
N GLY A 45 -3.30 7.44 -6.86
CA GLY A 45 -3.51 6.09 -6.32
C GLY A 45 -4.61 6.08 -5.27
N GLN A 46 -4.53 7.01 -4.30
CA GLN A 46 -5.53 7.16 -3.24
C GLN A 46 -6.95 7.35 -3.80
N LYS A 47 -7.11 8.24 -4.79
CA LYS A 47 -8.41 8.45 -5.45
C LYS A 47 -8.93 7.23 -6.21
N ILE A 48 -8.06 6.38 -6.73
CA ILE A 48 -8.47 5.15 -7.41
C ILE A 48 -8.94 4.12 -6.39
N ALA A 49 -8.25 4.02 -5.26
CA ALA A 49 -8.60 3.11 -4.20
C ALA A 49 -9.89 3.51 -3.49
N GLU A 50 -10.13 4.80 -3.24
CA GLU A 50 -11.43 5.30 -2.78
C GLU A 50 -12.58 4.85 -3.71
N LYS A 51 -12.39 4.91 -5.03
CA LYS A 51 -13.37 4.43 -6.02
C LYS A 51 -13.53 2.91 -6.05
N ARG A 52 -12.58 2.18 -5.49
CA ARG A 52 -12.59 0.71 -5.42
C ARG A 52 -12.99 0.20 -4.04
N ALA A 53 -13.13 1.06 -3.04
CA ALA A 53 -13.46 0.69 -1.67
C ALA A 53 -14.80 -0.06 -1.57
N ASP A 54 -15.74 0.23 -2.46
CA ASP A 54 -17.06 -0.44 -2.51
C ASP A 54 -17.02 -1.83 -3.16
N LYS A 55 -15.89 -2.24 -3.75
CA LYS A 55 -15.78 -3.56 -4.36
C LYS A 55 -15.64 -4.63 -3.30
N ALA A 56 -16.28 -5.77 -3.54
CA ALA A 56 -16.10 -6.95 -2.70
C ALA A 56 -14.64 -7.47 -2.79
N ALA A 57 -13.96 -7.53 -1.64
CA ALA A 57 -12.66 -8.16 -1.47
C ALA A 57 -12.84 -9.46 -0.66
N SER A 58 -13.15 -10.56 -1.35
CA SER A 58 -13.44 -11.86 -0.73
C SER A 58 -12.23 -12.79 -0.64
N GLU A 59 -11.16 -12.47 -1.35
CA GLU A 59 -9.89 -13.20 -1.30
C GLU A 59 -8.93 -12.52 -0.31
N GLY A 60 -7.82 -13.17 0.03
CA GLY A 60 -6.84 -12.56 0.94
C GLY A 60 -5.93 -13.58 1.61
N CYS A 61 -5.23 -13.12 2.65
CA CYS A 61 -4.42 -13.98 3.50
C CYS A 61 -4.73 -13.74 4.97
N VAL A 62 -4.58 -14.81 5.76
CA VAL A 62 -4.68 -14.75 7.22
C VAL A 62 -3.30 -15.03 7.79
N VAL A 63 -2.85 -14.14 8.67
CA VAL A 63 -1.56 -14.24 9.36
C VAL A 63 -1.78 -14.17 10.86
N THR A 64 -0.83 -14.72 11.61
CA THR A 64 -0.87 -14.71 13.08
C THR A 64 0.47 -14.29 13.63
N ALA A 65 0.45 -13.63 14.77
CA ALA A 65 1.64 -13.32 15.56
C ALA A 65 1.38 -13.64 17.03
N LEU A 66 2.42 -14.08 17.73
CA LEU A 66 2.41 -14.36 19.16
C LEU A 66 3.50 -13.55 19.83
N ASN A 67 3.24 -13.04 21.03
CA ASN A 67 4.30 -12.44 21.83
C ASN A 67 5.31 -13.51 22.28
N ALA A 68 6.49 -13.09 22.74
CA ALA A 68 7.55 -14.01 23.16
C ALA A 68 7.11 -14.96 24.29
N ALA A 69 6.22 -14.52 25.16
CA ALA A 69 5.66 -15.29 26.26
C ALA A 69 4.57 -16.30 25.83
N LYS A 70 4.10 -16.23 24.57
CA LYS A 70 2.97 -17.01 24.03
C LYS A 70 1.67 -16.85 24.82
N SER A 71 1.50 -15.71 25.49
CA SER A 71 0.30 -15.37 26.28
C SER A 71 -0.70 -14.53 25.49
N THR A 72 -0.21 -13.79 24.49
CA THR A 72 -1.00 -12.87 23.68
C THR A 72 -0.76 -13.18 22.21
N GLY A 73 -1.83 -13.22 21.43
CA GLY A 73 -1.77 -13.49 20.00
C GLY A 73 -2.74 -12.61 19.22
N VAL A 74 -2.33 -12.23 18.02
CA VAL A 74 -3.17 -11.50 17.07
C VAL A 74 -3.38 -12.37 15.84
N VAL A 75 -4.62 -12.44 15.37
CA VAL A 75 -4.99 -13.01 14.08
C VAL A 75 -5.46 -11.86 13.20
N LEU A 76 -4.85 -11.71 12.03
CA LEU A 76 -5.17 -10.64 11.09
C LEU A 76 -5.52 -11.25 9.73
N ALA A 77 -6.66 -10.83 9.18
CA ALA A 77 -7.05 -11.13 7.81
C ALA A 77 -6.85 -9.87 6.95
N LEU A 78 -5.98 -9.95 5.95
CA LEU A 78 -5.80 -8.91 4.95
C LEU A 78 -6.47 -9.35 3.64
N CYS A 79 -7.51 -8.64 3.24
CA CYS A 79 -8.33 -9.00 2.09
C CYS A 79 -7.89 -8.29 0.79
N CYS A 80 -8.17 -8.91 -0.35
CA CYS A 80 -7.95 -8.39 -1.70
C CYS A 80 -9.00 -8.93 -2.68
N GLU A 81 -9.04 -8.39 -3.92
CA GLU A 81 -10.03 -8.79 -4.92
C GLU A 81 -9.77 -10.19 -5.51
N THR A 82 -8.51 -10.65 -5.61
CA THR A 82 -8.15 -11.89 -6.32
C THR A 82 -7.10 -12.72 -5.58
N ASP A 83 -7.13 -14.04 -5.79
CA ASP A 83 -6.20 -14.98 -5.18
C ASP A 83 -4.74 -14.81 -5.66
N PHE A 84 -4.55 -14.33 -6.89
CA PHE A 84 -3.22 -14.00 -7.42
C PHE A 84 -2.51 -12.92 -6.60
N VAL A 85 -3.27 -11.94 -6.09
CA VAL A 85 -2.73 -10.89 -5.20
C VAL A 85 -2.47 -11.48 -3.82
N ALA A 86 -3.40 -12.28 -3.29
CA ALA A 86 -3.26 -12.91 -1.98
C ALA A 86 -1.99 -13.78 -1.85
N LYS A 87 -1.54 -14.39 -2.95
CA LYS A 87 -0.34 -15.24 -3.03
C LYS A 87 0.95 -14.46 -3.29
N ASN A 88 0.87 -13.14 -3.53
CA ASN A 88 2.05 -12.33 -3.79
C ASN A 88 2.89 -12.15 -2.51
N GLU A 89 4.21 -12.35 -2.61
CA GLU A 89 5.12 -12.24 -1.46
C GLU A 89 5.05 -10.87 -0.78
N GLY A 90 4.93 -9.78 -1.54
CA GLY A 90 4.81 -8.44 -1.00
C GLY A 90 3.50 -8.21 -0.24
N PHE A 91 2.41 -8.84 -0.67
CA PHE A 91 1.12 -8.77 0.03
C PHE A 91 1.16 -9.54 1.35
N ILE A 92 1.74 -10.75 1.34
CA ILE A 92 1.93 -11.56 2.54
C ILE A 92 2.86 -10.86 3.54
N GLU A 93 3.93 -10.24 3.04
CA GLU A 93 4.87 -9.51 3.88
C GLU A 93 4.24 -8.27 4.51
N LEU A 94 3.41 -7.53 3.77
CA LEU A 94 2.63 -6.44 4.34
C LEU A 94 1.72 -6.93 5.48
N ALA A 95 0.98 -8.04 5.26
CA ALA A 95 0.13 -8.61 6.30
C ALA A 95 0.93 -9.00 7.56
N ARG A 96 2.13 -9.59 7.39
CA ARG A 96 3.04 -9.93 8.49
C ARG A 96 3.50 -8.71 9.27
N GLN A 97 3.85 -7.63 8.59
CA GLN A 97 4.26 -6.39 9.23
C GLN A 97 3.09 -5.76 9.99
N LEU A 98 1.87 -5.79 9.45
CA LEU A 98 0.68 -5.27 10.11
C LEU A 98 0.28 -6.09 11.34
N VAL A 99 0.35 -7.43 11.29
CA VAL A 99 0.01 -8.26 12.46
C VAL A 99 1.04 -8.12 13.58
N GLN A 100 2.32 -7.91 13.23
CA GLN A 100 3.35 -7.60 14.22
C GLN A 100 3.11 -6.22 14.84
N LEU A 101 2.83 -5.21 14.01
CA LEU A 101 2.48 -3.86 14.49
C LEU A 101 1.28 -3.88 15.44
N ALA A 102 0.24 -4.66 15.11
CA ALA A 102 -0.94 -4.83 15.94
C ALA A 102 -0.59 -5.49 17.29
N LEU A 103 0.25 -6.52 17.27
CA LEU A 103 0.70 -7.20 18.50
C LEU A 103 1.54 -6.28 19.38
N ASP A 104 2.49 -5.54 18.79
CA ASP A 104 3.41 -4.65 19.52
C ASP A 104 2.68 -3.46 20.18
N ASN A 105 1.54 -3.05 19.63
CA ASN A 105 0.70 -1.97 20.15
C ASN A 105 -0.54 -2.48 20.90
N GLU A 106 -0.63 -3.79 21.17
CA GLU A 106 -1.73 -4.42 21.90
C GLU A 106 -3.12 -4.02 21.36
N VAL A 107 -3.25 -4.03 20.04
CA VAL A 107 -4.46 -3.59 19.35
C VAL A 107 -5.60 -4.58 19.54
N GLU A 108 -6.78 -4.09 19.88
CA GLU A 108 -7.98 -4.91 20.13
C GLU A 108 -8.95 -4.95 18.94
N ASN A 109 -8.87 -3.97 18.03
CA ASN A 109 -9.80 -3.83 16.92
C ASN A 109 -9.18 -3.17 15.68
N VAL A 110 -9.90 -3.25 14.56
CA VAL A 110 -9.43 -2.77 13.25
C VAL A 110 -9.26 -1.26 13.24
N GLU A 111 -10.11 -0.52 13.95
CA GLU A 111 -10.09 0.93 14.04
C GLU A 111 -8.79 1.43 14.67
N GLN A 112 -8.37 0.79 15.78
CA GLN A 112 -7.10 1.07 16.43
C GLN A 112 -5.91 0.78 15.51
N LEU A 113 -5.92 -0.38 14.81
CA LEU A 113 -4.85 -0.73 13.87
C LEU A 113 -4.75 0.30 12.74
N ASN A 114 -5.89 0.69 12.17
CA ASN A 114 -5.99 1.65 11.08
C ASN A 114 -5.41 3.02 11.44
N ALA A 115 -5.47 3.41 12.72
CA ALA A 115 -4.93 4.67 13.22
C ALA A 115 -3.42 4.64 13.51
N LEU A 116 -2.78 3.47 13.55
CA LEU A 116 -1.35 3.36 13.80
C LEU A 116 -0.53 3.87 12.62
N HIS A 117 0.68 4.35 12.92
CA HIS A 117 1.62 4.82 11.91
C HIS A 117 2.42 3.66 11.32
N PHE A 118 2.54 3.65 10.00
CA PHE A 118 3.26 2.69 9.20
C PHE A 118 4.00 3.41 8.07
N GLY A 119 5.33 3.53 8.18
CA GLY A 119 6.16 4.10 7.12
C GLY A 119 5.84 5.56 6.75
N GLY A 120 5.50 6.40 7.74
CA GLY A 120 5.23 7.83 7.55
C GLY A 120 3.78 8.19 7.18
N MET A 121 2.87 7.22 7.19
CA MET A 121 1.42 7.42 7.03
C MET A 121 0.67 6.48 7.98
N THR A 122 -0.65 6.59 8.09
CA THR A 122 -1.45 5.64 8.84
C THR A 122 -1.61 4.32 8.10
N VAL A 123 -1.93 3.23 8.81
CA VAL A 123 -2.28 1.95 8.17
C VAL A 123 -3.47 2.13 7.22
N ALA A 124 -4.48 2.92 7.61
CA ALA A 124 -5.61 3.24 6.75
C ALA A 124 -5.15 3.86 5.42
N GLU A 125 -4.28 4.87 5.45
CA GLU A 125 -3.74 5.51 4.24
C GLU A 125 -2.87 4.56 3.40
N LYS A 126 -2.19 3.60 4.04
CA LYS A 126 -1.34 2.62 3.35
C LYS A 126 -2.15 1.58 2.57
N LEU A 127 -3.33 1.22 3.07
CA LEU A 127 -4.20 0.20 2.47
C LEU A 127 -5.07 0.74 1.32
N VAL A 128 -5.03 2.06 1.10
CA VAL A 128 -5.74 2.80 0.05
C VAL A 128 -4.80 2.99 -1.15
#